data_AF-Z9JU84-F1
#
_entry.id   AF-Z9JU84-F1
#
_cell.length_a   1.000
_cell.length_b   1.000
_cell.length_c   1.000
_cell.angle_alpha   90.00
_cell.angle_beta   90.00
_cell.angle_gamma   90.00
#
_symmetry.space_group_name_H-M   'P 1'
#
loop_
_entity.id
_entity.type
_entity.pdbx_description
1 polymer ?
#
loop_
_entity_poly.entity_id
_entity_poly.type
_entity_poly.pdbx_seq_one_letter_code
_entity_poly.pdbx_strand_id
1 'polypeptide(L)'
;MAAAPDDLHRLAAAHRRAADRLTLLRLRLARGMSALEGGVVHETWVEEVYPGIGALVRALRADHDRLEAAAAAAERASGRRMGGYAGAGFLGRGDRAREQVEQVRQVIAFRGHDLGASIGGYPLSPRGRAVPPHPSETLGAATPGYEDED
;
A
#
# COMPACT_ATOMS: atom_id res chain seq x y z
N MET A 1 7.84 12.54 23.89
CA MET A 1 6.97 11.38 23.56
C MET A 1 6.75 11.36 22.05
N ALA A 2 7.26 10.36 21.34
CA ALA A 2 6.99 10.22 19.91
C ALA A 2 5.56 9.71 19.69
N ALA A 3 4.86 10.20 18.66
CA ALA A 3 3.52 9.72 18.30
C ALA A 3 3.55 8.21 17.98
N ALA A 4 2.49 7.49 18.35
CA ALA A 4 2.40 6.06 18.04
C ALA A 4 2.28 5.86 16.51
N PRO A 5 2.93 4.82 15.92
CA PRO A 5 2.86 4.60 14.48
C PRO A 5 1.43 4.44 13.94
N ASP A 6 0.55 3.79 14.71
CA ASP A 6 -0.87 3.64 14.36
C ASP A 6 -1.57 5.01 14.22
N ASP A 7 -1.20 6.00 15.03
CA ASP A 7 -1.75 7.37 14.94
C ASP A 7 -1.27 8.07 13.67
N LEU A 8 0.00 7.88 13.31
CA LEU A 8 0.59 8.44 12.11
C LEU A 8 -0.06 7.85 10.84
N HIS A 9 -0.30 6.54 10.79
CA HIS A 9 -1.03 5.91 9.69
C HIS A 9 -2.48 6.40 9.59
N ARG A 10 -3.18 6.54 10.73
CA ARG A 10 -4.54 7.10 10.74
C ARG A 10 -4.58 8.52 10.19
N LEU A 11 -3.62 9.35 10.58
CA LEU A 11 -3.51 10.73 10.11
C LEU A 11 -3.12 10.79 8.62
N ALA A 12 -2.20 9.94 8.17
CA ALA A 12 -1.82 9.82 6.78
C ALA A 12 -3.02 9.43 5.90
N ALA A 13 -3.81 8.44 6.34
CA ALA A 13 -5.01 8.02 5.64
C ALA A 13 -6.07 9.14 5.62
N ALA A 14 -6.18 9.97 6.67
CA ALA A 14 -7.06 11.12 6.69
C ALA A 14 -6.65 12.18 5.65
N HIS A 15 -5.34 12.48 5.53
CA HIS A 15 -4.82 13.41 4.53
C HIS A 15 -5.07 12.94 3.10
N ARG A 16 -4.85 11.64 2.83
CA ARG A 16 -5.18 11.03 1.53
C ARG A 16 -6.67 11.18 1.20
N ARG A 17 -7.56 10.82 2.12
CA ARG A 17 -9.01 10.97 1.92
C ARG A 17 -9.42 12.43 1.71
N ALA A 18 -8.80 13.37 2.42
CA ALA A 18 -9.05 14.80 2.24
C ALA A 18 -8.61 15.27 0.84
N ALA A 19 -7.42 14.85 0.39
CA ALA A 19 -6.92 15.16 -0.95
C ALA A 19 -7.86 14.62 -2.05
N ASP A 20 -8.37 13.41 -1.89
CA ASP A 20 -9.28 12.78 -2.85
C ASP A 20 -10.63 13.51 -2.91
N ARG A 21 -11.22 13.83 -1.74
CA ARG A 21 -12.47 14.60 -1.66
C ARG A 21 -12.31 15.99 -2.28
N LEU A 22 -11.19 16.66 -2.00
CA LEU A 22 -10.91 17.98 -2.54
C LEU A 22 -10.68 17.94 -4.05
N THR A 23 -10.05 16.88 -4.56
CA THR A 23 -9.91 16.64 -6.01
C THR A 23 -11.27 16.48 -6.68
N LEU A 24 -12.17 15.67 -6.10
CA LEU A 24 -13.53 15.50 -6.63
C LEU A 24 -14.34 16.80 -6.60
N LEU A 25 -14.22 17.57 -5.50
CA LEU A 25 -14.86 18.87 -5.39
C LEU A 25 -14.35 19.82 -6.47
N ARG A 26 -13.03 19.89 -6.66
CA ARG A 26 -12.38 20.71 -7.71
C ARG A 26 -12.93 20.39 -9.09
N LEU A 27 -13.06 19.10 -9.43
CA LEU A 27 -13.58 18.67 -10.73
C LEU A 27 -15.07 19.01 -10.90
N ARG A 28 -15.89 18.84 -9.86
CA ARG A 28 -17.31 19.20 -9.90
C ARG A 28 -17.51 20.69 -10.08
N LEU A 29 -16.74 21.50 -9.35
CA LEU A 29 -16.77 22.96 -9.48
C LEU A 29 -16.29 23.38 -10.86
N ALA A 30 -15.21 22.80 -11.39
CA ALA A 30 -14.73 23.11 -12.74
C ALA A 30 -15.80 22.86 -13.81
N ARG A 31 -16.55 21.75 -13.68
CA ARG A 31 -17.69 21.44 -14.56
C ARG A 31 -18.85 22.44 -14.41
N GLY A 32 -19.11 22.93 -13.21
CA GLY A 32 -20.13 23.97 -12.99
C GLY A 32 -19.72 25.32 -13.58
N MET A 33 -18.44 25.67 -13.41
CA MET A 33 -17.86 26.95 -13.83
C MET A 33 -17.66 27.08 -15.34
N SER A 34 -17.51 25.96 -16.06
CA SER A 34 -17.50 25.96 -17.52
C SER A 34 -18.85 26.36 -18.14
N ALA A 35 -19.94 26.40 -17.36
CA ALA A 35 -21.22 26.92 -17.84
C ALA A 35 -21.36 28.45 -17.68
N LEU A 36 -20.39 29.11 -17.03
CA LEU A 36 -20.41 30.54 -16.67
C LEU A 36 -19.28 31.33 -17.36
N GLU A 37 -18.87 30.89 -18.55
CA GLU A 37 -17.73 31.48 -19.29
C GLU A 37 -17.88 33.00 -19.52
N GLY A 38 -16.74 33.72 -19.45
CA GLY A 38 -16.63 35.11 -19.91
C GLY A 38 -16.89 36.21 -18.88
N GLY A 39 -16.96 35.90 -17.58
CA GLY A 39 -17.13 36.89 -16.51
C GLY A 39 -16.01 36.88 -15.47
N VAL A 40 -15.95 37.94 -14.63
CA VAL A 40 -15.00 38.10 -13.53
C VAL A 40 -14.94 36.86 -12.61
N VAL A 41 -16.10 36.24 -12.37
CA VAL A 41 -16.20 35.02 -11.55
C VAL A 41 -15.49 33.83 -12.20
N HIS A 42 -15.53 33.71 -13.53
CA HIS A 42 -14.81 32.69 -14.28
C HIS A 42 -13.29 32.96 -14.27
N GLU A 43 -12.87 34.21 -14.45
CA GLU A 43 -11.46 34.60 -14.38
C GLU A 43 -10.86 34.30 -12.99
N THR A 44 -11.50 34.77 -11.91
CA THR A 44 -11.06 34.46 -10.54
C THR A 44 -11.01 32.95 -10.26
N TRP A 45 -11.98 32.19 -10.80
CA TRP A 45 -11.96 30.75 -10.68
C TRP A 45 -10.74 30.12 -11.37
N VAL A 46 -10.45 30.51 -12.62
CA VAL A 46 -9.36 29.95 -13.42
C VAL A 46 -7.99 30.34 -12.87
N GLU A 47 -7.81 31.61 -12.50
CA GLU A 47 -6.49 32.16 -12.16
C GLU A 47 -6.09 31.92 -10.71
N GLU A 48 -7.05 31.91 -9.78
CA GLU A 48 -6.75 31.84 -8.34
C GLU A 48 -7.25 30.55 -7.70
N VAL A 49 -8.56 30.31 -7.77
CA VAL A 49 -9.22 29.29 -6.95
C VAL A 49 -8.86 27.88 -7.43
N TYR A 50 -8.95 27.63 -8.74
CA TYR A 50 -8.65 26.33 -9.33
C TYR A 50 -7.19 25.87 -9.10
N PRO A 51 -6.15 26.71 -9.35
CA PRO A 51 -4.78 26.34 -9.04
C PRO A 51 -4.52 26.28 -7.52
N GLY A 52 -5.14 27.15 -6.72
CA GLY A 52 -5.03 27.13 -5.25
C GLY A 52 -5.52 25.82 -4.64
N ILE A 53 -6.69 25.33 -5.06
CA ILE A 53 -7.20 24.01 -4.65
C ILE A 53 -6.23 22.90 -5.10
N GLY A 54 -5.68 23.01 -6.32
CA GLY A 54 -4.66 22.08 -6.81
C GLY A 54 -3.40 22.05 -5.94
N ALA A 55 -2.95 23.19 -5.44
CA ALA A 55 -1.81 23.28 -4.53
C ALA A 55 -2.11 22.63 -3.17
N LEU A 56 -3.29 22.85 -2.61
CA LEU A 56 -3.74 22.20 -1.36
C LEU A 56 -3.79 20.67 -1.49
N VAL A 57 -4.33 20.15 -2.60
CA VAL A 57 -4.33 18.70 -2.88
C VAL A 57 -2.90 18.14 -2.90
N ARG A 58 -1.96 18.84 -3.54
CA ARG A 58 -0.55 18.43 -3.57
C ARG A 58 0.08 18.44 -2.18
N ALA A 59 -0.18 19.47 -1.37
CA ALA A 59 0.30 19.56 0.00
C ALA A 59 -0.23 18.40 0.86
N LEU A 60 -1.53 18.09 0.78
CA LEU A 60 -2.12 16.96 1.51
C LEU A 60 -1.50 15.61 1.12
N ARG A 61 -1.18 15.40 -0.16
CA ARG A 61 -0.48 14.19 -0.63
C ARG A 61 0.95 14.13 -0.10
N ALA A 62 1.68 15.24 -0.15
CA ALA A 62 3.03 15.31 0.40
C ALA A 62 3.06 15.04 1.92
N ASP A 63 2.06 15.56 2.65
CA ASP A 63 1.93 15.30 4.08
C ASP A 63 1.56 13.84 4.37
N HIS A 64 0.70 13.23 3.54
CA HIS A 64 0.48 11.77 3.59
C HIS A 64 1.79 10.99 3.46
N ASP A 65 2.60 11.28 2.44
CA ASP A 65 3.86 10.58 2.21
C ASP A 65 4.86 10.77 3.37
N ARG A 66 4.94 11.99 3.92
CA ARG A 66 5.78 12.29 5.10
C ARG A 66 5.33 11.53 6.34
N LEU A 67 4.02 11.46 6.59
CA LEU A 67 3.46 10.76 7.74
C LEU A 67 3.68 9.24 7.62
N GLU A 68 3.50 8.66 6.43
CA GLU A 68 3.82 7.25 6.17
C GLU A 68 5.32 6.96 6.36
N ALA A 69 6.20 7.84 5.89
CA ALA A 69 7.64 7.71 6.10
C ALA A 69 8.01 7.79 7.60
N ALA A 70 7.39 8.71 8.35
CA ALA A 70 7.58 8.85 9.79
C ALA A 70 7.07 7.63 10.56
N ALA A 71 5.90 7.11 10.20
CA ALA A 71 5.35 5.88 10.77
C ALA A 71 6.30 4.70 10.55
N ALA A 72 6.74 4.51 9.31
CA ALA A 72 7.71 3.48 8.94
C ALA A 72 9.03 3.60 9.72
N ALA A 73 9.55 4.81 9.91
CA ALA A 73 10.75 5.06 10.70
C ALA A 73 10.54 4.68 12.18
N ALA A 74 9.41 5.08 12.76
CA ALA A 74 9.05 4.76 14.14
C ALA A 74 8.85 3.24 14.36
N GLU A 75 8.26 2.55 13.40
CA GLU A 75 8.10 1.08 13.45
C GLU A 75 9.46 0.37 13.43
N ARG A 76 10.38 0.78 12.54
CA ARG A 76 11.74 0.22 12.48
C ARG A 76 12.49 0.46 13.78
N ALA A 77 12.45 1.68 14.31
CA ALA A 77 13.11 2.03 15.57
C ALA A 77 12.58 1.20 16.76
N SER A 78 11.28 0.88 16.76
CA SER A 78 10.68 0.01 17.78
C SER A 78 10.87 -1.50 17.55
N GLY A 79 11.54 -1.90 16.46
CA GLY A 79 11.67 -3.31 16.07
C GLY A 79 10.36 -3.97 15.59
N ARG A 80 9.30 -3.19 15.37
CA ARG A 80 8.00 -3.65 14.83
C ARG A 80 8.04 -3.90 13.33
N ARG A 81 9.00 -3.30 12.60
CA ARG A 81 9.19 -3.53 11.17
C ARG A 81 10.60 -4.04 10.90
N MET A 82 10.72 -5.30 10.48
CA MET A 82 11.99 -5.89 10.03
C MET A 82 12.02 -5.92 8.49
N GLY A 83 12.86 -5.08 7.88
CA GLY A 83 13.05 -5.04 6.42
C GLY A 83 13.38 -3.65 5.88
N GLY A 84 14.41 -3.57 5.03
CA GLY A 84 15.03 -2.33 4.57
C GLY A 84 14.44 -1.68 3.31
N TYR A 85 13.53 -2.33 2.58
CA TYR A 85 12.97 -1.79 1.33
C TYR A 85 11.45 -1.60 1.40
N ALA A 86 10.92 -0.67 0.59
CA ALA A 86 9.53 -0.18 0.64
C ALA A 86 8.43 -1.23 0.34
N GLY A 87 8.80 -2.48 0.06
CA GLY A 87 7.88 -3.61 -0.16
C GLY A 87 8.14 -4.83 0.73
N ALA A 88 9.12 -4.77 1.64
CA ALA A 88 9.30 -5.82 2.65
C ALA A 88 8.09 -5.72 3.60
N GLY A 89 7.18 -6.69 3.46
CA GLY A 89 5.95 -6.75 4.23
C GLY A 89 6.21 -6.62 5.72
N PHE A 90 5.23 -6.02 6.41
CA PHE A 90 5.20 -5.97 7.87
C PHE A 90 5.15 -7.40 8.42
N LEU A 91 6.32 -7.97 8.71
CA LEU A 91 6.45 -9.15 9.56
C LEU A 91 6.67 -8.62 10.97
N GLY A 92 5.61 -8.08 11.57
CA GLY A 92 5.65 -7.67 12.98
C GLY A 92 6.13 -8.82 13.87
N ARG A 93 6.73 -8.50 15.01
CA ARG A 93 6.84 -9.45 16.13
C ARG A 93 5.67 -9.23 17.09
N GLY A 94 5.15 -10.32 17.65
CA GLY A 94 4.11 -10.31 18.69
C GLY A 94 2.71 -10.71 18.20
N ASP A 95 1.73 -10.67 19.11
CA ASP A 95 0.37 -11.19 18.90
C ASP A 95 -0.36 -10.51 17.73
N ARG A 96 -0.05 -9.25 17.41
CA ARG A 96 -0.68 -8.51 16.31
C ARG A 96 -0.26 -9.01 14.91
N ALA A 97 0.96 -9.53 14.78
CA ALA A 97 1.39 -10.21 13.55
C ALA A 97 0.71 -11.59 13.43
N ARG A 98 0.49 -12.26 14.57
CA ARG A 98 -0.29 -13.51 14.63
C ARG A 98 -1.75 -13.26 14.26
N GLU A 99 -2.37 -12.18 14.75
CA GLU A 99 -3.74 -11.76 14.39
C GLU A 99 -3.87 -11.36 12.93
N GLN A 100 -2.89 -10.64 12.36
CA GLN A 100 -2.90 -10.33 10.93
C GLN A 100 -2.68 -11.55 10.07
N VAL A 101 -1.78 -12.47 10.45
CA VAL A 101 -1.64 -13.78 9.78
C VAL A 101 -2.92 -14.59 9.92
N GLU A 102 -3.65 -14.49 11.03
CA GLU A 102 -4.88 -15.25 11.25
C GLU A 102 -6.08 -14.62 10.52
N GLN A 103 -6.19 -13.29 10.48
CA GLN A 103 -7.13 -12.57 9.62
C GLN A 103 -6.84 -12.85 8.15
N VAL A 104 -5.57 -12.81 7.75
CA VAL A 104 -5.14 -13.17 6.41
C VAL A 104 -5.41 -14.65 6.17
N ARG A 105 -5.23 -15.57 7.12
CA ARG A 105 -5.65 -16.98 6.96
C ARG A 105 -7.16 -17.16 6.84
N GLN A 106 -7.95 -16.36 7.54
CA GLN A 106 -9.42 -16.36 7.39
C GLN A 106 -9.85 -15.79 6.04
N VAL A 107 -9.11 -14.82 5.49
CA VAL A 107 -9.34 -14.28 4.14
C VAL A 107 -8.71 -15.18 3.05
N ILE A 108 -7.60 -15.88 3.35
CA ILE A 108 -6.85 -16.86 2.53
C ILE A 108 -7.39 -18.29 2.70
N ALA A 109 -8.43 -18.48 3.51
CA ALA A 109 -9.49 -19.44 3.19
C ALA A 109 -10.21 -19.07 1.87
N PHE A 110 -9.66 -18.10 1.14
CA PHE A 110 -9.67 -17.94 -0.30
C PHE A 110 -9.83 -19.28 -1.03
N ARG A 111 -11.01 -19.39 -1.65
CA ARG A 111 -11.44 -20.32 -2.71
C ARG A 111 -10.54 -20.30 -3.96
N GLY A 112 -9.25 -20.04 -3.85
CA GLY A 112 -8.31 -20.04 -4.97
C GLY A 112 -8.18 -21.42 -5.61
N HIS A 113 -8.33 -22.46 -4.79
CA HIS A 113 -8.35 -23.86 -5.25
C HIS A 113 -9.59 -24.18 -6.10
N ASP A 114 -10.75 -23.57 -5.82
CA ASP A 114 -11.99 -23.83 -6.58
C ASP A 114 -12.14 -22.94 -7.83
N LEU A 115 -11.37 -21.84 -7.89
CA LEU A 115 -11.44 -20.82 -8.95
C LEU A 115 -10.17 -20.77 -9.83
N GLY A 116 -9.22 -21.69 -9.65
CA GLY A 116 -8.03 -21.80 -10.50
C GLY A 116 -7.01 -20.66 -10.34
N ALA A 117 -6.92 -20.07 -9.15
CA ALA A 117 -5.94 -19.01 -8.89
C ALA A 117 -4.51 -19.58 -8.87
N SER A 118 -3.58 -18.91 -9.55
CA SER A 118 -2.15 -19.24 -9.60
C SER A 118 -1.32 -18.22 -8.81
N ILE A 119 -0.22 -18.66 -8.21
CA ILE A 119 0.81 -17.79 -7.63
C ILE A 119 2.03 -17.90 -8.54
N GLY A 120 2.54 -16.78 -9.05
CA GLY A 120 3.72 -16.75 -9.92
C GLY A 120 3.55 -17.49 -11.26
N GLY A 121 2.32 -17.69 -11.73
CA GLY A 121 2.03 -18.39 -12.99
C GLY A 121 1.89 -19.91 -12.88
N TYR A 122 2.02 -20.51 -11.68
CA TYR A 122 1.78 -21.93 -11.47
C TYR A 122 0.36 -22.19 -10.94
N PRO A 123 -0.48 -22.98 -11.65
CA PRO A 123 -1.81 -23.31 -11.18
C PRO A 123 -1.71 -24.23 -9.95
N LEU A 124 -2.45 -23.88 -8.90
CA LEU A 124 -2.63 -24.75 -7.74
C LEU A 124 -3.57 -25.89 -8.17
N SER A 125 -3.00 -27.07 -8.48
CA SER A 125 -3.79 -28.22 -8.94
C SER A 125 -4.74 -28.73 -7.86
N PRO A 126 -6.00 -29.03 -8.20
CA PRO A 126 -6.92 -29.67 -7.27
C PRO A 126 -6.43 -31.07 -6.87
N ARG A 127 -6.61 -31.40 -5.59
CA ARG A 127 -6.20 -32.69 -5.00
C ARG A 127 -6.67 -33.87 -5.87
N GLY A 128 -5.73 -34.60 -6.46
CA GLY A 128 -6.03 -35.89 -7.10
C GLY A 128 -5.41 -36.14 -8.48
N ARG A 129 -4.62 -35.23 -9.06
CA ARG A 129 -3.91 -35.49 -10.32
C ARG A 129 -2.39 -35.44 -10.12
N ALA A 130 -1.70 -36.46 -10.64
CA ALA A 130 -0.25 -36.61 -10.55
C ALA A 130 0.46 -35.35 -11.06
N VAL A 131 1.35 -34.81 -10.21
CA VAL A 131 2.11 -33.59 -10.46
C VAL A 131 3.26 -33.92 -11.42
N PRO A 132 3.39 -33.26 -12.59
CA PRO A 132 4.65 -33.30 -13.32
C PRO A 132 5.74 -32.60 -12.46
N PRO A 133 6.95 -33.16 -12.38
CA PRO A 133 7.99 -32.70 -11.45
C PRO A 133 8.25 -31.20 -11.61
N HIS A 134 8.33 -30.50 -10.48
CA HIS A 134 8.63 -29.07 -10.44
C HIS A 134 10.05 -28.84 -11.01
N PRO A 135 10.32 -27.79 -11.81
CA PRO A 135 11.64 -27.56 -12.39
C PRO A 135 12.77 -27.29 -11.36
N SER A 136 12.46 -27.15 -10.07
CA SER A 136 13.47 -27.17 -9.01
C SER A 136 14.01 -28.57 -8.71
N GLU A 137 13.29 -29.64 -9.09
CA GLU A 137 13.77 -31.02 -8.93
C GLU A 137 14.83 -31.39 -9.98
N THR A 138 14.93 -30.61 -11.07
CA THR A 138 15.98 -30.75 -12.09
C THR A 138 17.19 -29.84 -11.85
N LEU A 139 17.12 -28.93 -10.87
CA LEU A 139 18.22 -28.08 -10.44
C LEU A 139 18.75 -28.54 -9.08
N GLY A 140 19.11 -29.81 -8.99
CA GLY A 140 19.93 -30.36 -7.91
C GLY A 140 21.39 -29.92 -8.04
N ALA A 141 21.67 -28.62 -7.96
CA ALA A 141 23.00 -28.18 -7.55
C ALA A 141 23.00 -28.12 -6.01
N ALA A 142 23.82 -28.96 -5.38
CA ALA A 142 24.01 -28.91 -3.94
C ALA A 142 24.39 -27.48 -3.53
N THR A 143 23.62 -26.89 -2.62
CA THR A 143 24.04 -25.67 -1.93
C THR A 143 25.37 -25.98 -1.25
N PRO A 144 26.47 -25.26 -1.56
CA PRO A 144 27.74 -25.50 -0.89
C PRO A 144 27.53 -25.33 0.62
N GLY A 145 27.99 -26.32 1.40
CA GLY A 145 28.10 -26.14 2.84
C GLY A 145 29.15 -25.06 3.09
N TYR A 146 28.79 -24.02 3.83
CA TYR A 146 29.80 -23.16 4.42
C TYR A 146 30.47 -23.99 5.51
N GLU A 147 31.70 -24.43 5.26
CA GLU A 147 32.59 -24.89 6.33
C GLU A 147 32.88 -23.65 7.19
N ASP A 148 32.52 -23.72 8.47
CA ASP A 148 32.98 -22.78 9.48
C ASP A 148 34.50 -22.96 9.60
N GLU A 149 35.27 -22.01 9.06
CA GLU A 149 36.73 -21.96 9.26
C GLU A 149 37.05 -21.47 10.68
N ASP A 150 37.51 -22.42 11.52
CA ASP A 150 38.27 -22.36 12.79
C ASP A 150 38.16 -21.14 13.74
#